data_AF-A0A644WMH9-F1
#
_entry.id   AF-A0A644WMH9-F1
#
_cell.length_a   1.000
_cell.length_b   1.000
_cell.length_c   1.000
_cell.angle_alpha   90.00
_cell.angle_beta   90.00
_cell.angle_gamma   90.00
#
_symmetry.space_group_name_H-M   'P 1'
#
loop_
_entity.id
_entity.type
_entity.pdbx_description
1 polymer ?
#
loop_
_entity_poly.entity_id
_entity_poly.type
_entity_poly.pdbx_seq_one_letter_code
_entity_poly.pdbx_strand_id
1 'polypeptide(L)'
;MEEQFQVKALPGTKADSILNDVYRHLLRGNILTTLDAVFSNRTVCLAKYISVLRSKYNVQIMDRWITLSSKKHIKEYWIEEQSTTSAK
;
A
#
# COMPACT_ATOMS: atom_id res chain seq x y z
N MET A 1 3.03 -6.06 -25.35
CA MET A 1 1.87 -6.75 -24.75
C MET A 1 1.86 -6.32 -23.29
N GLU A 2 1.15 -5.24 -22.97
CA GLU A 2 1.03 -4.76 -21.59
C GLU A 2 0.22 -5.79 -20.81
N GLU A 3 0.88 -6.58 -19.96
CA GLU A 3 0.21 -7.33 -18.90
C GLU A 3 -0.45 -6.30 -17.98
N GLN A 4 -1.72 -6.00 -18.26
CA GLN A 4 -2.60 -5.39 -17.27
C GLN A 4 -2.64 -6.36 -16.10
N PHE A 5 -1.82 -6.08 -15.08
CA PHE A 5 -1.96 -6.67 -13.75
C PHE A 5 -3.44 -6.51 -13.37
N GLN A 6 -4.23 -7.56 -13.55
CA GLN A 6 -5.60 -7.59 -13.08
C GLN A 6 -5.51 -7.62 -11.57
N VAL A 7 -5.43 -6.44 -10.96
CA VAL A 7 -5.44 -6.26 -9.53
C VAL A 7 -6.82 -6.72 -9.03
N LYS A 8 -6.94 -8.01 -8.77
CA LYS A 8 -8.14 -8.61 -8.21
C LYS A 8 -8.42 -7.91 -6.88
N ALA A 9 -9.66 -7.43 -6.72
CA ALA A 9 -10.10 -6.84 -5.47
C ALA A 9 -9.95 -7.84 -4.31
N LEU A 10 -9.67 -7.35 -3.10
CA LEU A 10 -9.52 -8.21 -1.93
C LEU A 10 -10.85 -8.95 -1.66
N PRO A 11 -10.80 -10.27 -1.40
CA PRO A 11 -12.01 -11.05 -1.17
C PRO A 11 -12.77 -10.54 0.07
N GLY A 12 -14.09 -10.37 -0.06
CA GLY A 12 -14.95 -9.93 1.05
C GLY A 12 -14.87 -8.43 1.38
N THR A 13 -14.34 -7.61 0.47
CA THR A 13 -14.34 -6.14 0.60
C THR A 13 -15.13 -5.51 -0.53
N LYS A 14 -15.80 -4.37 -0.28
CA LYS A 14 -16.46 -3.63 -1.35
C LYS A 14 -15.41 -3.09 -2.33
N ALA A 15 -15.69 -3.15 -3.63
CA ALA A 15 -14.74 -2.76 -4.68
C ALA A 15 -14.32 -1.27 -4.61
N ASP A 16 -15.18 -0.43 -4.05
CA ASP A 16 -15.02 1.01 -3.79
C ASP A 16 -14.49 1.32 -2.38
N SER A 17 -14.20 0.30 -1.56
CA SER A 17 -13.69 0.52 -0.21
C SER A 17 -12.28 1.12 -0.24
N ILE A 18 -12.01 2.02 0.71
CA ILE A 18 -10.69 2.65 0.90
C ILE A 18 -9.58 1.59 1.08
N LEU A 19 -9.89 0.43 1.65
CA LEU A 19 -8.93 -0.67 1.80
C LEU A 19 -8.48 -1.22 0.44
N ASN A 20 -9.40 -1.40 -0.51
CA ASN A 20 -9.07 -1.83 -1.87
C ASN A 20 -8.30 -0.75 -2.64
N ASP A 21 -8.61 0.52 -2.40
CA ASP A 21 -7.90 1.64 -2.98
C ASP A 21 -6.42 1.66 -2.52
N VAL A 22 -6.18 1.59 -1.21
CA VAL A 22 -4.82 1.48 -0.62
C VAL A 22 -4.08 0.28 -1.19
N TYR A 23 -4.74 -0.88 -1.27
CA TYR A 23 -4.14 -2.10 -1.82
C TYR A 23 -3.75 -1.95 -3.29
N ARG A 24 -4.62 -1.36 -4.12
CA ARG A 24 -4.34 -1.10 -5.54
C ARG A 24 -3.18 -0.15 -5.73
N HIS A 25 -3.10 0.91 -4.93
CA HIS A 25 -1.97 1.82 -4.97
C HIS A 25 -0.65 1.11 -4.67
N LEU A 26 -0.61 0.31 -3.60
CA LEU A 26 0.59 -0.45 -3.24
C LEU A 26 0.97 -1.48 -4.31
N LEU A 27 -0.01 -2.18 -4.90
CA LEU A 27 0.25 -3.16 -5.97
C LEU A 27 0.71 -2.54 -7.29
N ARG A 28 0.37 -1.28 -7.55
CA ARG A 28 0.88 -0.53 -8.72
C ARG A 28 2.34 -0.07 -8.53
N GLY A 29 2.96 -0.42 -7.41
CA GLY A 29 4.30 0.04 -7.05
C GLY A 29 4.33 1.45 -6.45
N ASN A 30 3.16 2.05 -6.14
CA ASN A 30 3.14 3.36 -5.50
C ASN A 30 3.58 3.24 -4.05
N ILE A 31 4.48 4.14 -3.65
CA ILE A 31 4.85 4.33 -2.24
C ILE A 31 3.78 5.20 -1.60
N LEU A 32 3.21 4.74 -0.49
CA LEU A 32 2.25 5.49 0.31
C LEU A 32 2.89 5.97 1.59
N THR A 33 2.62 7.21 1.97
CA THR A 33 3.12 7.81 3.21
C THR A 33 1.99 8.00 4.22
N THR A 34 2.35 8.12 5.49
CA THR A 34 1.36 8.48 6.53
C THR A 34 0.65 9.81 6.27
N LEU A 35 1.24 10.71 5.46
CA LEU A 35 0.60 11.97 5.08
C LEU A 35 -0.49 11.79 4.02
N ASP A 36 -0.40 10.78 3.15
CA ASP A 36 -1.44 10.49 2.16
C ASP A 36 -2.78 10.14 2.81
N ALA A 37 -2.76 9.60 4.03
CA ALA A 37 -3.97 9.40 4.83
C ALA A 37 -4.59 10.70 5.35
N VAL A 38 -3.80 11.77 5.51
CA VAL A 38 -4.25 13.06 6.03
C VAL A 38 -4.89 13.90 4.91
N PHE A 39 -4.37 13.78 3.68
CA PHE A 39 -4.93 14.47 2.51
C PHE A 39 -6.16 13.79 1.91
N SER A 40 -6.43 12.55 2.30
CA SER A 40 -7.60 11.80 1.87
C SER A 40 -8.67 11.79 2.96
N ASN A 41 -9.95 11.83 2.57
CA ASN A 41 -11.09 11.87 3.49
C ASN A 41 -11.34 10.51 4.16
N ARG A 42 -10.27 9.86 4.64
CA ARG A 42 -10.28 8.51 5.20
C ARG A 42 -10.71 8.58 6.66
N THR A 43 -11.71 7.78 7.03
CA THR A 43 -12.19 7.66 8.42
C THR A 43 -11.18 6.98 9.34
N VAL A 44 -10.16 6.33 8.78
CA VAL A 44 -9.16 5.54 9.52
C VAL A 44 -7.75 5.87 9.02
N CYS A 45 -6.78 5.89 9.93
CA CYS A 45 -5.37 6.10 9.60
C CYS A 45 -4.82 5.04 8.62
N LEU A 46 -3.96 5.45 7.69
CA LEU A 46 -3.31 4.55 6.71
C LEU A 46 -2.71 3.32 7.39
N ALA A 47 -1.99 3.50 8.50
CA ALA A 47 -1.35 2.43 9.25
C ALA A 47 -2.30 1.28 9.62
N LYS A 48 -3.57 1.57 9.92
CA LYS A 48 -4.56 0.53 10.25
C LYS A 48 -4.94 -0.29 9.03
N TYR A 49 -5.09 0.34 7.87
CA TYR A 49 -5.30 -0.39 6.61
C TYR A 49 -4.10 -1.28 6.29
N ILE A 50 -2.87 -0.78 6.46
CA ILE A 50 -1.64 -1.58 6.32
C ILE A 50 -1.65 -2.78 7.27
N SER A 51 -2.02 -2.60 8.55
CA SER A 51 -2.14 -3.71 9.50
C SER A 51 -3.16 -4.75 9.05
N VAL A 52 -4.32 -4.34 8.52
CA VAL A 52 -5.33 -5.27 8.00
C VAL A 52 -4.80 -6.04 6.79
N LEU A 53 -4.12 -5.36 5.87
CA LEU A 53 -3.52 -5.99 4.70
C LEU A 53 -2.45 -7.04 5.09
N ARG A 54 -1.60 -6.74 6.07
CA ARG A 54 -0.60 -7.70 6.58
C ARG A 54 -1.24 -8.87 7.33
N SER A 55 -2.08 -8.59 8.32
CA SER A 55 -2.57 -9.65 9.22
C SER A 55 -3.70 -10.49 8.63
N LYS A 56 -4.62 -9.88 7.87
CA LYS A 56 -5.82 -10.58 7.35
C LYS A 56 -5.60 -11.10 5.93
N TYR A 57 -4.89 -10.35 5.09
CA TYR A 57 -4.71 -10.69 3.69
C TYR A 57 -3.28 -11.15 3.35
N ASN A 58 -2.40 -11.25 4.36
CA ASN A 58 -1.03 -11.72 4.21
C ASN A 58 -0.23 -10.99 3.12
N VAL A 59 -0.49 -9.70 2.92
CA VAL A 59 0.23 -8.88 1.94
C VAL A 59 1.57 -8.46 2.53
N GLN A 60 2.67 -8.77 1.83
CA GLN A 60 4.02 -8.37 2.22
C GLN A 60 4.28 -6.90 1.93
N ILE A 61 3.77 -6.05 2.80
CA ILE A 61 4.01 -4.60 2.75
C ILE A 61 5.24 -4.32 3.60
N MET A 62 6.24 -3.63 3.05
CA MET A 62 7.40 -3.12 3.76
C MET A 62 7.11 -1.73 4.33
N ASP A 63 7.86 -1.33 5.35
CA ASP A 63 7.77 0.01 5.91
C ASP A 63 9.12 0.56 6.34
N ARG A 64 9.30 1.88 6.22
CA ARG A 64 10.45 2.61 6.78
C ARG A 64 10.06 3.99 7.28
N TRP A 65 10.83 4.47 8.24
CA TRP A 65 10.77 5.87 8.65
C TRP A 65 11.66 6.72 7.75
N ILE A 66 11.12 7.83 7.29
CA ILE A 66 11.89 8.88 6.60
C ILE A 66 11.78 10.18 7.39
N THR A 67 12.86 10.95 7.36
CA THR A 67 12.94 12.26 8.01
C THR A 67 12.68 13.34 6.96
N LEU A 68 11.58 14.09 7.10
CA LEU A 68 11.29 15.27 6.26
C LEU A 68 12.08 16.50 6.71
N SER A 69 12.23 16.65 8.02
CA SER A 69 13.02 17.72 8.65
C SER A 69 13.48 17.27 10.03
N SER A 70 14.38 18.02 10.67
CA SER A 70 15.00 17.67 11.97
C SER A 70 14.03 17.26 13.08
N LYS A 71 12.75 17.59 12.99
CA LYS A 71 11.70 17.21 13.96
C LYS A 71 10.54 16.42 13.37
N LYS A 72 10.47 16.25 12.04
CA LYS A 72 9.32 15.63 11.37
C LYS A 72 9.75 14.32 10.70
N HIS A 73 9.14 13.24 11.17
CA HIS A 73 9.31 11.90 10.62
C HIS A 73 7.97 11.42 10.07
N ILE A 74 8.01 10.78 8.91
CA ILE A 74 6.84 10.14 8.32
C ILE A 74 7.19 8.70 7.98
N LYS A 75 6.17 7.87 7.88
CA LYS A 75 6.35 6.45 7.58
C LYS A 75 5.90 6.16 6.16
N GLU A 76 6.79 5.56 5.39
CA GLU A 76 6.53 5.09 4.03
C GLU A 76 6.16 3.61 4.05
N TYR A 77 5.30 3.22 3.11
CA TYR A 77 4.83 1.86 2.90
C TYR A 77 4.89 1.55 1.40
N TRP A 78 5.44 0.39 1.06
CA TRP A 78 5.50 -0.10 -0.32
C TRP A 78 5.45 -1.62 -0.31
N ILE A 79 5.17 -2.21 -1.48
CA ILE A 79 5.37 -3.65 -1.70
C ILE A 79 6.66 -3.76 -2.51
N GLU A 80 7.61 -4.56 -2.06
CA GLU A 80 8.74 -4.93 -2.92
C GLU A 80 8.14 -5.71 -4.10
N GLU A 81 8.23 -5.13 -5.29
CA GLU A 81 7.98 -5.89 -6.51
C GLU A 81 8.85 -7.14 -6.40
N GLN A 82 8.22 -8.32 -6.32
CA GLN A 82 8.95 -9.55 -6.58
C GLN A 82 9.46 -9.37 -8.01
N SER A 83 10.72 -8.97 -8.12
CA SER A 83 11.46 -8.97 -9.36
C SER A 83 11.28 -10.37 -9.88
N THR A 84 10.38 -10.55 -10.84
CA THR A 84 10.25 -11.80 -11.53
C THR A 84 11.63 -12.06 -12.06
N THR A 85 12.26 -13.06 -11.46
CA THR A 85 13.45 -13.71 -11.94
C THR A 85 13.07 -14.26 -13.32
N SER A 86 13.16 -13.41 -14.35
CA SER A 86 13.29 -13.86 -15.72
C SER A 86 14.77 -13.75 -16.01
N ALA A 87 15.46 -14.81 -15.58
CA ALA A 87 16.85 -15.05 -15.90
C ALA A 87 17.04 -14.96 -17.43
N LYS A 88 18.11 -14.27 -17.78
CA LYS A 88 18.64 -14.07 -19.12
C LYS A 88 19.16 -15.39 -19.70
#